data_AF-A0A3B9EEE5-F1
#
_entry.id   AF-A0A3B9EEE5-F1
#
_cell.length_a   1.000
_cell.length_b   1.000
_cell.length_c   1.000
_cell.angle_alpha   90.00
_cell.angle_beta   90.00
_cell.angle_gamma   90.00
#
_symmetry.space_group_name_H-M   'P 1'
#
loop_
_entity.id
_entity.type
_entity.pdbx_description
1 polymer ?
#
loop_
_entity_poly.entity_id
_entity_poly.type
_entity_poly.pdbx_seq_one_letter_code
_entity_poly.pdbx_strand_id
1 'polypeptide(L)'
;MCLRARPAWASGIGEVLEDEPRLPTLHGVLLNPGLPSPTGGVYRAYDASPVGAADRPASPADWSSAAVIAWLAAQRNDLEAPALAVTPGIEEALAAMRAAPACRLTRMSGSGATVFGLFDDRAAAIEAAFALDRPGWWARPVVLGAPDIEPRPVI
;
A
#
# COMPACT_ATOMS: atom_id res chain seq x y z
N MET A 1 -5.91 -2.49 14.36
CA MET A 1 -5.16 -1.59 13.46
C MET A 1 -5.82 -0.20 13.41
N CYS A 2 -7.04 -0.06 12.89
CA CYS A 2 -7.71 1.25 12.76
C CYS A 2 -7.92 2.00 14.08
N LEU A 3 -8.36 1.31 15.14
CA LEU A 3 -8.55 1.92 16.46
C LEU A 3 -7.23 2.45 17.08
N ARG A 4 -6.10 1.79 16.78
CA ARG A 4 -4.78 2.20 17.30
C ARG A 4 -4.16 3.31 16.47
N ALA A 5 -4.47 3.38 15.17
CA ALA A 5 -3.96 4.39 14.23
C ALA A 5 -2.44 4.58 14.25
N ARG A 6 -1.69 3.49 14.52
CA ARG A 6 -0.22 3.46 14.58
C ARG A 6 0.32 2.40 13.63
N PRO A 7 1.51 2.62 13.04
CA PRO A 7 2.21 1.57 12.33
C PRO A 7 2.43 0.37 13.24
N ALA A 8 2.21 -0.83 12.72
CA ALA A 8 2.35 -2.06 13.48
C ALA A 8 2.71 -3.22 12.56
N TRP A 9 3.44 -4.16 13.11
CA TRP A 9 3.52 -5.52 12.60
C TRP A 9 2.22 -6.25 12.93
N ALA A 10 1.63 -6.88 11.92
CA ALA A 10 0.45 -7.71 12.06
C ALA A 10 0.81 -9.18 11.80
N SER A 11 0.40 -10.07 12.69
CA SER A 11 0.58 -11.52 12.55
C SER A 11 -0.70 -12.27 12.92
N GLY A 12 -0.67 -13.61 12.86
CA GLY A 12 -1.88 -14.44 12.87
C GLY A 12 -2.65 -14.26 11.57
N ILE A 13 -3.94 -14.00 11.66
CA ILE A 13 -4.80 -13.53 10.56
C ILE A 13 -4.87 -11.99 10.48
N GLY A 14 -3.98 -11.29 11.20
CA GLY A 14 -3.91 -9.83 11.28
C GLY A 14 -4.45 -9.22 12.58
N GLU A 15 -4.79 -10.07 13.56
CA GLU A 15 -5.33 -9.71 14.87
C GLU A 15 -4.26 -9.43 15.92
N VAL A 16 -3.09 -10.05 15.78
CA VAL A 16 -1.95 -9.84 16.70
C VAL A 16 -1.15 -8.65 16.18
N LEU A 17 -1.09 -7.58 16.98
CA LEU A 17 -0.52 -6.30 16.56
C LEU A 17 0.58 -5.86 17.53
N GLU A 18 1.78 -5.68 16.99
CA GLU A 18 2.98 -5.16 17.66
C GLU A 18 3.33 -3.80 17.03
N ASP A 19 3.25 -2.72 17.81
CA ASP A 19 3.50 -1.36 17.31
C ASP A 19 4.94 -1.21 16.78
N GLU A 20 5.11 -0.49 15.67
CA GLU A 20 6.40 -0.18 15.05
C GLU A 20 6.60 1.34 14.96
N PRO A 21 6.96 2.01 16.06
CA PRO A 21 7.05 3.47 16.12
C PRO A 21 8.21 4.04 15.29
N ARG A 22 9.12 3.18 14.79
CA ARG A 22 10.28 3.63 14.01
C ARG A 22 9.94 3.84 12.53
N LEU A 23 8.78 3.37 12.06
CA LEU A 23 8.38 3.61 10.66
C LEU A 23 8.30 5.13 10.43
N PRO A 24 9.09 5.68 9.49
CA PRO A 24 9.10 7.11 9.26
C PRO A 24 7.79 7.55 8.61
N THR A 25 7.56 8.86 8.64
CA THR A 25 6.57 9.48 7.77
C THR A 25 6.93 9.22 6.30
N LEU A 26 5.96 8.71 5.54
CA LEU A 26 6.08 8.43 4.11
C LEU A 26 5.06 9.25 3.33
N HIS A 27 5.48 9.77 2.18
CA HIS A 27 4.59 10.45 1.25
C HIS A 27 4.11 9.47 0.19
N GLY A 28 2.80 9.46 -0.05
CA GLY A 28 2.21 8.49 -0.96
C GLY A 28 0.99 9.00 -1.70
N VAL A 29 0.52 8.19 -2.64
CA VAL A 29 -0.78 8.35 -3.29
C VAL A 29 -1.55 7.06 -3.12
N LEU A 30 -2.80 7.14 -2.68
CA LEU A 30 -3.76 6.04 -2.80
C LEU A 30 -4.50 6.20 -4.11
N LEU A 31 -4.56 5.13 -4.90
CA LEU A 31 -5.30 5.07 -6.14
C LEU A 31 -6.23 3.87 -6.11
N ASN A 32 -7.53 4.09 -6.30
CA ASN A 32 -8.53 3.05 -6.44
C ASN A 32 -9.19 3.18 -7.83
N PRO A 33 -9.20 2.11 -8.66
CA PRO A 33 -9.78 2.17 -10.00
C PRO A 33 -11.33 2.07 -10.02
N GLY A 34 -11.99 2.17 -8.87
CA GLY A 34 -13.45 2.04 -8.74
C GLY A 34 -13.95 0.60 -8.86
N LEU A 35 -13.05 -0.39 -8.71
CA LEU A 35 -13.34 -1.80 -8.90
C LEU A 35 -13.60 -2.53 -7.58
N PRO A 36 -14.43 -3.58 -7.57
CA PRO A 36 -14.62 -4.40 -6.39
C PRO A 36 -13.35 -5.17 -6.02
N SER A 37 -13.11 -5.31 -4.72
CA SER A 37 -12.17 -6.29 -4.16
C SER A 37 -12.95 -7.37 -3.43
N PRO A 38 -13.27 -8.49 -4.10
CA PRO A 38 -13.92 -9.60 -3.45
C PRO A 38 -12.90 -10.35 -2.59
N THR A 39 -12.63 -9.86 -1.37
CA THR A 39 -11.62 -10.41 -0.45
C THR A 39 -11.71 -11.94 -0.35
N GLY A 40 -12.90 -12.50 -0.13
CA GLY A 40 -13.08 -13.96 -0.07
C GLY A 40 -12.72 -14.69 -1.38
N GLY A 41 -12.91 -14.06 -2.54
CA GLY A 41 -12.46 -14.60 -3.84
C GLY A 41 -10.95 -14.59 -3.99
N VAL A 42 -10.31 -13.49 -3.56
CA VAL A 42 -8.84 -13.35 -3.60
C VAL A 42 -8.17 -14.38 -2.68
N TYR A 43 -8.67 -14.56 -1.46
CA TYR A 43 -8.12 -15.58 -0.55
C TYR A 43 -8.34 -17.01 -1.06
N ARG A 44 -9.51 -17.33 -1.64
CA ARG A 44 -9.72 -18.65 -2.29
C ARG A 44 -8.74 -18.90 -3.43
N ALA A 45 -8.43 -17.87 -4.22
CA ALA A 45 -7.44 -17.98 -5.29
C ALA A 45 -6.01 -18.15 -4.73
N TYR A 46 -5.67 -17.49 -3.62
CA TYR A 46 -4.41 -17.70 -2.90
C TYR A 46 -4.29 -19.13 -2.35
N ASP A 47 -5.33 -19.65 -1.68
CA ASP A 47 -5.34 -20.99 -1.08
C ASP A 47 -5.17 -22.11 -2.12
N ALA A 48 -5.56 -21.86 -3.37
CA ALA A 48 -5.37 -22.81 -4.48
C ALA A 48 -3.90 -22.95 -4.91
N SER A 49 -3.03 -21.98 -4.59
CA SER A 49 -1.60 -22.02 -4.95
C SER A 49 -0.76 -21.13 -4.01
N PRO A 50 -0.56 -21.52 -2.75
CA PRO A 50 0.17 -20.71 -1.77
C PRO A 50 1.66 -20.60 -2.12
N VAL A 51 2.23 -19.41 -1.92
CA VAL A 51 3.63 -19.06 -2.26
C VAL A 51 4.61 -19.21 -1.09
N GLY A 52 4.20 -19.91 -0.02
CA GLY A 52 5.01 -20.21 1.16
C GLY A 52 4.57 -19.48 2.43
N ALA A 53 5.28 -19.75 3.54
CA ALA A 53 5.03 -19.08 4.81
C ALA A 53 5.54 -17.63 4.78
N ALA A 54 4.81 -16.73 5.44
CA ALA A 54 5.23 -15.35 5.64
C ALA A 54 6.15 -15.25 6.86
N ASP A 55 7.45 -15.15 6.62
CA ASP A 55 8.41 -14.83 7.69
C ASP A 55 8.49 -13.31 7.88
N ARG A 56 8.68 -12.87 9.13
CA ARG A 56 8.97 -11.45 9.41
C ARG A 56 10.35 -11.11 8.81
N PRO A 57 10.42 -10.23 7.81
CA PRO A 57 11.71 -9.85 7.24
C PRO A 57 12.58 -9.16 8.29
N ALA A 58 13.90 -9.26 8.13
CA ALA A 58 14.83 -8.44 8.89
C ALA A 58 14.51 -6.95 8.66
N SER A 59 14.68 -6.13 9.70
CA SER A 59 14.47 -4.69 9.63
C SER A 59 15.32 -4.04 8.52
N PRO A 60 14.90 -2.88 7.98
CA PRO A 60 15.74 -2.11 7.07
C PRO A 60 17.06 -1.70 7.74
N ALA A 61 18.06 -1.37 6.92
CA ALA A 61 19.39 -0.95 7.40
C ALA A 61 19.32 0.30 8.29
N ASP A 62 18.40 1.21 7.96
CA ASP A 62 18.01 2.34 8.78
C ASP A 62 16.53 2.68 8.54
N TRP A 63 16.00 3.60 9.34
CA TRP A 63 14.59 4.01 9.30
C TRP A 63 14.37 5.34 8.56
N SER A 64 15.27 5.72 7.66
CA SER A 64 15.02 6.82 6.73
C SER A 64 13.97 6.42 5.70
N SER A 65 13.17 7.37 5.21
CA SER A 65 12.13 7.10 4.21
C SER A 65 12.69 6.39 2.97
N ALA A 66 13.88 6.79 2.50
CA ALA A 66 14.55 6.17 1.35
C ALA A 66 14.94 4.71 1.60
N ALA A 67 15.56 4.40 2.76
CA ALA A 67 15.93 3.03 3.12
C ALA A 67 14.70 2.15 3.32
N VAL A 68 13.65 2.66 3.96
CA VAL A 68 12.38 1.95 4.13
C VAL A 68 11.73 1.65 2.78
N ILE A 69 11.68 2.61 1.85
CA ILE A 69 11.12 2.38 0.51
C ILE A 69 11.92 1.31 -0.23
N ALA A 70 13.26 1.36 -0.19
CA ALA A 70 14.12 0.37 -0.83
C ALA A 70 13.93 -1.02 -0.22
N TRP A 71 13.82 -1.10 1.10
CA TRP A 71 13.54 -2.34 1.82
C TRP A 71 12.15 -2.90 1.49
N LEU A 72 11.10 -2.07 1.46
CA LEU A 72 9.75 -2.44 1.05
C LEU A 72 9.71 -2.99 -0.39
N ALA A 73 10.54 -2.45 -1.28
CA ALA A 73 10.60 -2.90 -2.68
C ALA A 73 11.08 -4.36 -2.84
N ALA A 74 11.84 -4.88 -1.87
CA ALA A 74 12.26 -6.28 -1.84
C ALA A 74 11.19 -7.22 -1.23
N GLN A 75 10.12 -6.66 -0.64
CA GLN A 75 9.04 -7.44 -0.05
C GLN A 75 7.94 -7.74 -1.07
N ARG A 76 7.12 -8.74 -0.73
CA ARG A 76 6.01 -9.22 -1.57
C ARG A 76 4.66 -8.88 -0.95
N ASN A 77 3.65 -8.74 -1.81
CA ASN A 77 2.26 -8.94 -1.41
C ASN A 77 1.78 -10.23 -2.08
N ASP A 78 1.68 -11.30 -1.31
CA ASP A 78 1.34 -12.63 -1.83
C ASP A 78 -0.11 -12.72 -2.35
N LEU A 79 -0.96 -11.74 -2.01
CA LEU A 79 -2.33 -11.61 -2.54
C LEU A 79 -2.40 -10.86 -3.87
N GLU A 80 -1.32 -10.23 -4.34
CA GLU A 80 -1.33 -9.42 -5.57
C GLU A 80 -1.68 -10.29 -6.80
N ALA A 81 -0.94 -11.37 -7.05
CA ALA A 81 -1.23 -12.25 -8.19
C ALA A 81 -2.65 -12.86 -8.15
N PRO A 82 -3.14 -13.40 -7.01
CA PRO A 82 -4.54 -13.81 -6.86
C PRO A 82 -5.56 -12.69 -7.13
N ALA A 83 -5.29 -11.46 -6.66
CA ALA A 83 -6.18 -10.34 -6.88
C ALA A 83 -6.22 -9.90 -8.35
N LEU A 84 -5.08 -9.93 -9.06
CA LEU A 84 -5.02 -9.66 -10.49
C LEU A 84 -5.78 -10.72 -11.30
N ALA A 85 -5.74 -11.99 -10.89
CA ALA A 85 -6.50 -13.05 -11.54
C ALA A 85 -8.02 -12.87 -11.39
N VAL A 86 -8.48 -12.38 -10.23
CA VAL A 86 -9.91 -12.17 -9.94
C VAL A 86 -10.42 -10.83 -10.46
N THR A 87 -9.61 -9.77 -10.37
CA THR A 87 -9.95 -8.40 -10.79
C THR A 87 -8.81 -7.82 -11.66
N PRO A 88 -8.74 -8.16 -12.96
CA PRO A 88 -7.64 -7.76 -13.84
C PRO A 88 -7.41 -6.24 -13.97
N GLY A 89 -8.45 -5.42 -13.75
CA GLY A 89 -8.32 -3.95 -13.81
C GLY A 89 -7.45 -3.33 -12.72
N ILE A 90 -7.04 -4.09 -11.69
CA ILE A 90 -6.02 -3.66 -10.73
C ILE A 90 -4.66 -3.48 -11.42
N GLU A 91 -4.34 -4.28 -12.44
CA GLU A 91 -3.07 -4.16 -13.18
C GLU A 91 -2.95 -2.81 -13.90
N GLU A 92 -4.07 -2.29 -14.41
CA GLU A 92 -4.09 -0.95 -15.03
C GLU A 92 -3.75 0.14 -14.01
N ALA A 93 -4.29 0.06 -12.80
CA ALA A 93 -3.97 0.98 -11.71
C ALA A 93 -2.50 0.87 -11.27
N LEU A 94 -1.96 -0.36 -11.16
CA LEU A 94 -0.54 -0.59 -10.86
C LEU A 94 0.38 -0.04 -11.95
N ALA A 95 0.05 -0.25 -13.22
CA ALA A 95 0.79 0.26 -14.36
C ALA A 95 0.76 1.79 -14.42
N ALA A 96 -0.41 2.40 -14.23
CA ALA A 96 -0.54 3.85 -14.19
C ALA A 96 0.26 4.47 -13.04
N MET A 97 0.19 3.88 -11.84
CA MET A 97 1.00 4.34 -10.70
C MET A 97 2.51 4.22 -10.95
N ARG A 98 2.98 3.12 -11.58
CA ARG A 98 4.40 2.97 -11.98
C ARG A 98 4.86 4.03 -12.96
N ALA A 99 3.98 4.42 -13.88
CA ALA A 99 4.27 5.45 -14.87
C ALA A 99 4.15 6.88 -14.32
N ALA A 100 3.60 7.05 -13.10
CA ALA A 100 3.46 8.36 -12.49
C ALA A 100 4.84 9.00 -12.20
N PRO A 101 4.99 10.31 -12.38
CA PRO A 101 6.26 11.00 -12.15
C PRO A 101 6.81 10.75 -10.75
N ALA A 102 8.11 10.49 -10.65
CA ALA A 102 8.84 10.29 -9.38
C ALA A 102 8.32 9.15 -8.47
N CYS A 103 7.51 8.22 -8.98
CA CYS A 103 7.09 7.05 -8.22
C CYS A 103 8.31 6.18 -7.85
N ARG A 104 8.51 5.94 -6.55
CA ARG A 104 9.64 5.15 -6.02
C ARG A 104 9.27 3.69 -5.78
N LEU A 105 8.01 3.45 -5.42
CA LEU A 105 7.44 2.12 -5.19
C LEU A 105 5.96 2.18 -5.53
N THR A 106 5.45 1.16 -6.22
CA THR A 106 4.01 0.88 -6.29
C THR A 106 3.72 -0.49 -5.71
N ARG A 107 2.59 -0.68 -5.05
CA ARG A 107 2.05 -1.99 -4.65
C ARG A 107 0.53 -1.95 -4.51
N MET A 108 -0.10 -3.11 -4.57
CA MET A 108 -1.47 -3.28 -4.11
C MET A 108 -1.55 -3.28 -2.57
N SER A 109 -2.57 -2.64 -1.99
CA SER A 109 -2.85 -2.69 -0.55
C SER A 109 -3.80 -3.84 -0.18
N GLY A 110 -3.36 -4.73 0.70
CA GLY A 110 -4.17 -5.87 1.16
C GLY A 110 -4.62 -6.78 0.01
N SER A 111 -5.92 -7.05 -0.09
CA SER A 111 -6.56 -7.78 -1.20
C SER A 111 -6.98 -6.89 -2.38
N GLY A 112 -6.58 -5.61 -2.40
CA GLY A 112 -6.95 -4.63 -3.42
C GLY A 112 -8.33 -4.01 -3.19
N ALA A 113 -8.92 -3.30 -4.16
CA ALA A 113 -8.37 -2.93 -5.47
C ALA A 113 -7.50 -1.67 -5.39
N THR A 114 -7.40 -1.07 -4.20
CA THR A 114 -6.56 0.10 -3.98
C THR A 114 -5.09 -0.26 -4.15
N VAL A 115 -4.41 0.51 -4.99
CA VAL A 115 -2.96 0.53 -5.12
C VAL A 115 -2.42 1.76 -4.40
N PHE A 116 -1.17 1.69 -3.94
CA PHE A 116 -0.47 2.85 -3.41
C PHE A 116 0.86 3.04 -4.11
N GLY A 117 1.23 4.30 -4.29
CA GLY A 117 2.56 4.72 -4.70
C GLY A 117 3.26 5.45 -3.55
N LEU A 118 4.58 5.29 -3.41
CA LEU A 118 5.42 6.07 -2.50
C LEU A 118 6.35 7.00 -3.28
N PHE A 119 6.59 8.17 -2.69
CA PHE A 119 7.34 9.28 -3.29
C PHE A 119 8.31 9.86 -2.26
N ASP A 120 9.37 10.51 -2.75
CA ASP A 120 10.40 11.11 -1.88
C ASP A 120 9.84 12.28 -1.04
N ASP A 121 8.85 13.02 -1.58
CA ASP A 121 8.26 14.16 -0.90
C ASP A 121 6.77 14.35 -1.22
N ARG A 122 6.15 15.30 -0.49
CA ARG A 122 4.74 15.65 -0.63
C ARG A 122 4.39 16.27 -1.98
N ALA A 123 5.28 17.08 -2.57
CA ALA A 123 5.00 17.75 -3.82
C ALA A 123 4.92 16.74 -4.97
N ALA A 124 5.88 15.81 -5.04
CA ALA A 124 5.88 14.70 -5.97
C ALA A 124 4.61 13.83 -5.86
N ALA A 125 4.17 13.50 -4.65
CA ALA A 125 2.92 12.76 -4.43
C ALA A 125 1.68 13.52 -4.93
N ILE A 126 1.63 14.85 -4.74
CA ILE A 126 0.52 15.69 -5.23
C ILE A 126 0.51 15.72 -6.77
N GLU A 127 1.65 15.93 -7.39
CA GLU A 127 1.79 15.92 -8.86
C GLU A 127 1.38 14.58 -9.46
N ALA A 128 1.83 13.48 -8.86
CA ALA A 128 1.44 12.14 -9.28
C ALA A 128 -0.08 11.91 -9.13
N ALA A 129 -0.69 12.36 -8.04
CA ALA A 129 -2.15 12.24 -7.86
C ALA A 129 -2.93 13.00 -8.94
N PHE A 130 -2.47 14.19 -9.34
CA PHE A 130 -3.07 14.93 -10.45
C PHE A 130 -2.88 14.22 -11.79
N ALA A 131 -1.71 13.64 -12.06
CA ALA A 131 -1.45 12.88 -13.29
C ALA A 131 -2.28 11.58 -13.39
N LEU A 132 -2.76 11.07 -12.26
CA LEU A 132 -3.59 9.86 -12.18
C LEU A 132 -5.10 10.16 -12.27
N ASP A 133 -5.50 11.42 -12.17
CA ASP A 133 -6.90 11.83 -12.17
C ASP A 133 -7.59 11.51 -13.51
N ARG A 134 -8.61 10.65 -13.45
CA ARG A 134 -9.40 10.23 -14.61
C ARG A 134 -10.78 9.72 -14.19
N PRO A 135 -11.79 9.76 -15.08
CA PRO A 135 -13.13 9.28 -14.76
C PRO A 135 -13.14 7.83 -14.26
N GLY A 136 -13.88 7.59 -13.18
CA GLY A 136 -14.01 6.26 -12.54
C GLY A 136 -12.90 5.92 -11.56
N TRP A 137 -11.80 6.69 -11.51
CA TRP A 137 -10.72 6.47 -10.56
C TRP A 137 -10.81 7.46 -9.40
N TRP A 138 -10.32 7.03 -8.24
CA TRP A 138 -10.12 7.87 -7.07
C TRP A 138 -8.64 7.88 -6.72
N ALA A 139 -7.99 9.04 -6.85
CA ALA A 139 -6.60 9.25 -6.46
C ALA A 139 -6.51 10.30 -5.35
N ARG A 140 -5.74 10.03 -4.28
CA ARG A 140 -5.52 10.98 -3.18
C ARG A 140 -4.07 10.97 -2.70
N PRO A 141 -3.39 12.12 -2.63
CA PRO A 141 -2.12 12.22 -1.94
C PRO A 141 -2.34 12.05 -0.43
N VAL A 142 -1.45 11.30 0.21
CA VAL A 142 -1.53 10.92 1.62
C VAL A 142 -0.18 11.03 2.30
N VAL A 143 -0.24 11.08 3.63
CA VAL A 143 0.92 10.90 4.51
C VAL A 143 0.67 9.64 5.32
N LEU A 144 1.61 8.69 5.25
CA LEU A 144 1.56 7.40 5.94
C LEU A 144 2.59 7.39 7.07
N GLY A 145 2.38 6.55 8.08
CA GLY A 145 3.38 6.36 9.14
C GLY A 145 3.49 7.51 10.14
N ALA A 146 2.54 8.44 10.16
CA ALA A 146 2.60 9.64 10.99
C ALA A 146 1.62 9.53 12.19
N PRO A 147 2.04 8.92 13.32
CA PRO A 147 1.17 8.69 14.48
C PRO A 147 0.76 9.97 15.22
N ASP A 148 1.45 11.09 14.95
CA ASP A 148 1.24 12.37 15.64
C ASP A 148 0.48 13.41 14.81
N ILE A 149 -0.05 13.04 13.63
CA ILE A 149 -0.95 13.93 12.90
C ILE A 149 -2.31 13.88 13.60
N GLU A 150 -2.69 14.99 14.25
CA GLU A 150 -4.04 15.15 14.79
C GLU A 150 -5.08 14.81 13.71
N PRO A 151 -6.08 13.97 14.00
CA PRO A 151 -7.14 13.69 13.05
C PRO A 151 -7.78 15.02 12.63
N ARG A 152 -7.80 15.30 11.32
CA ARG A 152 -8.49 16.48 10.82
C ARG A 152 -9.96 16.41 11.28
N PRO A 153 -10.52 17.50 11.82
CA PRO A 153 -11.94 17.53 12.15
C PRO A 153 -12.73 17.18 10.88
N VAL A 154 -13.64 16.23 11.00
CA VAL A 154 -14.62 15.93 9.96
C VAL A 154 -15.52 17.15 9.87
N ILE A 155 -15.46 17.87 8.73
CA ILE A 155 -16.38 18.96 8.41
C ILE A 155 -17.67 18.35 7.87
#